data_AF-A0A2Z6MZ94-F1
#
_entry.id   AF-A0A2Z6MZ94-F1
#
_cell.length_a   1.000
_cell.length_b   1.000
_cell.length_c   1.000
_cell.angle_alpha   90.00
_cell.angle_beta   90.00
_cell.angle_gamma   90.00
#
_symmetry.space_group_name_H-M   'P 1'
#
loop_
_entity.id
_entity.type
_entity.pdbx_description
1 polymer ?
#
loop_
_entity_poly.entity_id
_entity_poly.type
_entity_poly.pdbx_seq_one_letter_code
_entity_poly.pdbx_strand_id
1 'polypeptide(L)' 'MEGEEGGGVRLSKRFNNDKGGGEDDYKTKSGTTWSHNFLNQKPWHPLSYPNQWRKWIAEQTHAQHEWKT' A
#
# COMPACT_ATOMS: atom_id res chain seq x y z
N MET A 1 -16.09 0.30 43.69
CA MET A 1 -16.59 -0.63 42.67
C MET A 1 -16.22 -0.01 41.34
N GLU A 2 -15.20 -0.51 40.65
CA GLU A 2 -15.32 -1.67 39.73
C GLU A 2 -16.47 -1.42 38.76
N GLY A 3 -16.29 -1.40 37.45
CA GLY A 3 -15.40 -2.22 36.64
C GLY A 3 -16.21 -2.50 35.36
N GLU A 4 -15.51 -2.47 34.23
CA GLU A 4 -15.77 -3.17 32.96
C GLU A 4 -17.18 -3.71 32.68
N GLU A 5 -17.73 -3.37 31.51
CA GLU A 5 -17.93 -4.37 30.43
C GLU A 5 -18.72 -3.79 29.25
N GLY A 6 -18.33 -4.21 28.04
CA GLY A 6 -19.28 -4.34 26.94
C GLY A 6 -18.95 -3.57 25.68
N GLY A 7 -18.13 -4.15 24.81
CA GLY A 7 -18.09 -3.71 23.41
C GLY A 7 -16.90 -4.23 22.62
N GLY A 8 -16.87 -5.52 22.35
CA GLY A 8 -15.81 -6.20 21.59
C GLY A 8 -15.41 -5.46 20.31
N VAL A 9 -14.16 -4.98 20.29
CA VAL A 9 -13.53 -4.38 19.10
C VAL A 9 -13.19 -5.51 18.14
N ARG A 10 -14.15 -5.89 17.30
CA ARG A 10 -13.93 -6.78 16.17
C ARG A 10 -12.94 -6.10 15.23
N LEU A 11 -11.69 -6.55 15.24
CA LEU A 11 -10.64 -6.13 14.30
C LEU A 11 -11.01 -6.60 12.87
N SER A 12 -12.00 -5.95 12.29
CA SER A 12 -12.33 -6.05 10.88
C SER A 12 -11.42 -5.07 10.15
N LYS A 13 -10.11 -5.38 10.10
CA LYS A 13 -9.17 -4.64 9.27
C LYS A 13 -9.47 -5.01 7.82
N ARG A 14 -10.53 -4.41 7.27
CA ARG A 14 -10.72 -4.32 5.83
C ARG A 14 -9.54 -3.49 5.36
N PHE A 15 -8.59 -4.14 4.72
CA PHE A 15 -7.63 -3.45 3.87
C PHE A 15 -8.50 -2.71 2.84
N ASN A 16 -8.61 -1.40 3.00
CA ASN A 16 -9.08 -0.53 1.93
C ASN A 16 -8.02 -0.60 0.84
N ASN A 17 -8.14 -1.65 0.03
CA ASN A 17 -7.80 -1.61 -1.38
C ASN A 17 -8.63 -0.47 -1.98
N ASP A 18 -8.08 0.20 -2.99
CA ASP A 18 -8.74 1.25 -3.76
C ASP A 18 -8.71 2.66 -3.14
N LYS A 19 -7.52 3.27 -3.17
CA LYS A 19 -7.33 4.55 -3.87
C LYS A 19 -5.84 4.85 -4.03
N GLY A 20 -5.44 5.08 -5.27
CA GLY A 20 -4.07 5.35 -5.67
C GLY A 20 -3.46 6.52 -4.90
N GLY A 21 -2.15 6.41 -4.68
CA GLY A 21 -1.25 7.51 -4.34
C GLY A 21 -1.83 8.50 -3.35
N GLY A 22 -1.95 8.08 -2.08
CA GLY A 22 -2.21 9.03 -1.00
C GLY A 22 -1.08 10.06 -1.00
N GLU A 23 -1.38 11.27 -1.48
CA GLU A 23 -0.75 12.49 -1.03
C GLU A 23 -0.91 12.50 0.49
N ASP A 24 0.10 11.94 1.13
CA ASP A 24 0.15 11.67 2.55
C ASP A 24 0.31 13.00 3.27
N ASP A 25 -0.64 13.33 4.14
CA ASP A 25 -0.66 14.54 4.95
C ASP A 25 0.72 14.81 5.59
N TYR A 26 1.49 15.72 4.98
CA TYR A 26 2.90 16.02 5.30
C TYR A 26 3.13 16.62 6.69
N LYS A 27 2.11 16.73 7.55
CA LYS A 27 2.17 17.60 8.74
C LYS A 27 2.26 16.90 10.09
N THR A 28 2.10 15.57 10.19
CA THR A 28 2.10 14.94 11.52
C THR A 28 2.76 13.55 11.58
N LYS A 29 3.69 13.26 10.67
CA LYS A 29 4.56 12.08 10.79
C LYS A 29 5.87 12.49 11.44
N SER A 30 5.84 12.60 12.76
CA SER A 30 6.98 12.95 13.61
C SER A 30 8.01 11.82 13.63
N GLY A 31 8.82 11.71 12.58
CA GLY A 31 9.91 10.74 12.48
C GLY A 31 10.85 11.07 11.33
N THR A 32 12.11 10.63 11.41
CA THR A 32 13.07 10.75 10.30
C THR A 32 12.61 9.86 9.15
N THR A 33 11.80 10.41 8.25
CA THR A 33 11.38 9.73 7.02
C THR A 33 12.52 9.74 6.02
N TRP A 34 12.71 8.63 5.32
CA TRP A 34 13.66 8.58 4.22
C TRP A 34 13.18 9.41 3.03
N SER A 35 14.11 10.06 2.32
CA SER A 35 13.76 10.78 1.09
C SER A 35 13.24 9.80 0.01
N HIS A 36 12.32 10.26 -0.83
CA HIS A 36 11.78 9.47 -1.94
C HIS A 36 12.88 8.97 -2.89
N ASN A 37 13.91 9.78 -3.15
CA ASN A 37 15.02 9.39 -4.02
C ASN A 37 15.83 8.22 -3.44
N PHE A 38 16.11 8.25 -2.12
CA PHE A 38 16.80 7.15 -1.44
C PHE A 38 16.00 5.85 -1.47
N LEU A 39 14.68 5.95 -1.35
CA LEU A 39 13.79 4.80 -1.44
C LEU A 39 13.75 4.19 -2.85
N ASN A 40 13.74 5.02 -3.91
CA ASN A 40 13.70 4.56 -5.29
C ASN A 40 14.93 3.75 -5.72
N GLN A 41 16.08 3.97 -5.06
CA GLN A 41 17.31 3.20 -5.27
C GLN A 41 17.21 1.77 -4.72
N LYS A 42 16.20 1.45 -3.91
CA LYS A 42 16.08 0.16 -3.25
C LYS A 42 15.30 -0.82 -4.12
N PRO A 43 15.79 -2.07 -4.28
CA PRO A 43 15.18 -3.04 -5.19
C PRO A 43 13.77 -3.48 -4.79
N TRP A 44 13.41 -3.32 -3.50
CA TRP A 44 12.10 -3.65 -2.97
C TRP A 44 11.10 -2.49 -3.03
N HIS A 45 11.54 -1.28 -3.40
CA HIS A 45 10.64 -0.14 -3.35
C HIS A 45 9.60 -0.22 -4.47
N PRO A 46 8.30 -0.11 -4.17
CA PRO A 46 7.24 -0.34 -5.15
C PRO A 46 7.26 0.67 -6.30
N LEU A 47 7.75 1.89 -6.04
CA LEU A 47 7.87 2.96 -7.03
C LEU A 47 9.21 2.93 -7.78
N SER A 48 10.07 1.94 -7.54
CA SER A 48 11.29 1.78 -8.33
C SER A 48 10.93 1.35 -9.76
N TYR A 49 11.61 1.92 -10.76
CA TYR A 49 11.37 1.64 -12.18
C TYR A 49 11.32 0.14 -12.53
N PRO A 50 12.22 -0.73 -12.02
CA PRO A 50 12.15 -2.17 -12.25
C PRO A 50 10.86 -2.81 -11.74
N ASN A 51 10.29 -2.32 -10.62
CA ASN A 51 9.06 -2.86 -10.06
C ASN A 51 7.82 -2.34 -10.78
N GLN A 52 7.83 -1.09 -11.24
CA GLN A 52 6.78 -0.56 -12.10
C GLN A 52 6.68 -1.34 -13.42
N TRP A 53 7.81 -1.70 -14.02
CA TRP A 53 7.83 -2.54 -15.23
C TRP A 53 7.30 -3.95 -14.98
N ARG A 54 7.71 -4.62 -13.89
CA ARG A 54 7.16 -5.94 -13.50
C ARG A 54 5.65 -5.90 -13.29
N LYS A 55 5.16 -4.85 -12.63
CA LYS A 55 3.72 -4.63 -12.41
C LYS A 55 2.98 -4.47 -13.75
N TRP A 56 3.54 -3.69 -14.67
CA TRP A 56 2.96 -3.51 -16.00
C TRP A 56 2.87 -4.83 -16.79
N ILE A 57 3.93 -5.66 -16.78
CA ILE A 57 3.90 -6.98 -17.43
C ILE A 57 2.80 -7.87 -16.82
N ALA A 58 2.70 -7.89 -15.48
CA ALA A 58 1.69 -8.67 -14.78
C ALA A 58 0.27 -8.20 -15.15
N GLU A 59 0.03 -6.89 -15.20
CA GLU A 59 -1.24 -6.30 -15.63
C GLU A 59 -1.60 -6.71 -17.07
N GLN A 60 -0.64 -6.63 -18.00
CA GLN A 60 -0.86 -7.05 -19.39
C GLN A 60 -1.14 -8.56 -19.49
N THR A 61 -0.41 -9.38 -18.74
CA THR A 61 -0.58 -10.84 -18.73
C THR A 61 -1.95 -11.23 -18.15
N HIS A 62 -2.37 -10.57 -17.08
CA HIS A 62 -3.67 -10.78 -16.47
C HIS A 62 -4.79 -10.39 -17.45
N ALA A 63 -4.72 -9.21 -18.07
CA ALA A 63 -5.70 -8.76 -19.06
C ALA A 63 -5.82 -9.72 -20.26
N GLN A 64 -4.69 -10.24 -20.74
CA GLN A 64 -4.67 -11.25 -21.81
C GLN A 64 -5.31 -12.57 -21.40
N HIS A 65 -5.17 -12.99 -20.14
CA HIS A 65 -5.79 -14.22 -19.66
C HIS A 65 -7.31 -14.06 -19.53
N GLU A 66 -7.75 -12.94 -18.95
CA GLU A 66 -9.17 -12.57 -18.81
C GLU A 66 -9.89 -12.48 -20.16
N TRP A 67 -9.22 -12.00 -21.22
CA TRP A 67 -9.81 -11.95 -22.57
C TRP A 67 -9.90 -13.31 -23.27
N LYS A 68 -9.08 -14.28 -22.86
CA LYS A 68 -9.02 -15.60 -23.51
C LYS A 68 -9.99 -16.62 -22.92
N THR A 69 -10.43 -16.40 -21.68
CA THR A 69 -11.52 -17.13 -21.01
C THR A 69 -12.88 -16.61 -21.41
#